data_AF-A0A937VLK1-F1
#
_entry.id   AF-A0A937VLK1-F1
#
_cell.length_a   1.000
_cell.length_b   1.000
_cell.length_c   1.000
_cell.angle_alpha   90.00
_cell.angle_beta   90.00
_cell.angle_gamma   90.00
#
_symmetry.space_group_name_H-M   'P 1'
#
loop_
_entity.id
_entity.type
_entity.pdbx_description
1 polymer ?
#
loop_
_entity_poly.entity_id
_entity_poly.type
_entity_poly.pdbx_seq_one_letter_code
_entity_poly.pdbx_strand_id
1 'polypeptide(L)'
;MSHINVDVVTSGGIPWGVKRELANIVRDCYRHFGTKIPYKVEVLIVDRENSVKNLLKEEKFKRGLADSTDDWLICTHDAWRGYPRIIVCYERLVTLTRLARIGAVRHETAHSALHCSLEFSIFRVPDECRHAAMVKSIDMAVLEQVLYHVSAAVKDCEATKLLVNSGFIDCQFAFGLETLNISEQDKLNWKSAAGNRKARFIYESA
;
A
#
# COMPACT_ATOMS: atom_id res chain seq x y z
N MET A 1 -24.20 -13.95 -8.06
CA MET A 1 -22.77 -13.56 -7.96
C MET A 1 -22.75 -12.13 -7.44
N SER A 2 -21.97 -11.85 -6.40
CA SER A 2 -21.76 -10.47 -5.93
C SER A 2 -21.06 -9.69 -7.05
N HIS A 3 -21.68 -8.62 -7.53
CA HIS A 3 -21.09 -7.74 -8.54
C HIS A 3 -20.45 -6.56 -7.83
N ILE A 4 -19.15 -6.37 -8.01
CA ILE A 4 -18.43 -5.18 -7.55
C ILE A 4 -18.53 -4.07 -8.59
N ASN A 5 -18.83 -2.85 -8.13
CA ASN A 5 -18.72 -1.66 -8.96
C ASN A 5 -17.25 -1.18 -8.98
N VAL A 6 -16.57 -1.34 -10.12
CA VAL A 6 -15.22 -0.80 -10.35
C VAL A 6 -15.34 0.51 -11.08
N ASP A 7 -15.19 1.61 -10.33
CA ASP A 7 -15.15 2.96 -10.86
C ASP A 7 -13.71 3.36 -11.13
N VAL A 8 -13.42 3.95 -12.29
CA VAL A 8 -12.05 4.32 -12.67
C VAL A 8 -11.99 5.79 -13.06
N VAL A 9 -11.21 6.53 -12.29
CA VAL A 9 -10.99 7.97 -12.43
C VAL A 9 -9.55 8.18 -12.89
N THR A 10 -9.36 9.10 -13.83
CA THR A 10 -8.02 9.44 -14.36
C THR A 10 -7.75 10.92 -14.14
N SER A 11 -6.51 11.25 -13.77
CA SER A 11 -6.06 12.63 -13.64
C SER A 11 -4.75 12.83 -14.41
N GLY A 12 -4.69 13.90 -15.20
CA GLY A 12 -3.54 14.24 -16.04
C GLY A 12 -3.44 13.45 -17.36
N GLY A 13 -2.22 13.36 -17.90
CA GLY A 13 -1.93 12.79 -19.21
C GLY A 13 -1.88 11.26 -19.25
N ILE A 14 -3.01 10.59 -19.03
CA ILE A 14 -3.09 9.12 -19.06
C ILE A 14 -3.31 8.60 -20.49
N PRO A 15 -2.45 7.70 -21.02
CA PRO A 15 -2.61 7.15 -22.36
C PRO A 15 -3.92 6.40 -22.57
N TRP A 16 -4.38 6.43 -23.83
CA TRP A 16 -5.59 5.74 -24.24
C TRP A 16 -5.44 4.22 -24.00
N GLY A 17 -6.43 3.63 -23.32
CA GLY A 17 -6.46 2.19 -23.02
C GLY A 17 -6.03 1.82 -21.60
N VAL A 18 -5.21 2.63 -20.92
CA VAL A 18 -4.72 2.34 -19.55
C VAL A 18 -5.88 2.19 -18.57
N LYS A 19 -6.89 3.08 -18.66
CA LYS A 19 -8.13 3.00 -17.87
C LYS A 19 -8.78 1.62 -17.97
N ARG A 20 -8.90 1.09 -19.20
CA ARG A 20 -9.52 -0.22 -19.45
C ARG A 20 -8.65 -1.37 -18.99
N GLU A 21 -7.33 -1.28 -19.21
CA GLU A 21 -6.36 -2.27 -18.76
C GLU A 21 -6.42 -2.45 -17.23
N LEU A 22 -6.27 -1.38 -16.46
CA LEU A 22 -6.27 -1.47 -15.00
C LEU A 22 -7.63 -1.90 -14.46
N ALA A 23 -8.73 -1.41 -15.04
CA ALA A 23 -10.07 -1.86 -14.67
C ALA A 23 -10.25 -3.37 -14.88
N ASN A 24 -9.67 -3.93 -15.95
CA ASN A 24 -9.76 -5.36 -16.23
C ASN A 24 -8.94 -6.18 -15.24
N ILE A 25 -7.75 -5.73 -14.85
CA ILE A 25 -6.94 -6.38 -13.81
C ILE A 25 -7.69 -6.43 -12.48
N VAL A 26 -8.27 -5.29 -12.07
CA VAL A 26 -9.04 -5.19 -10.82
C VAL A 26 -10.28 -6.10 -10.84
N ARG A 27 -11.04 -6.08 -11.93
CA ARG A 27 -12.22 -6.98 -12.07
C ARG A 27 -11.84 -8.45 -12.07
N ASP A 28 -10.71 -8.80 -12.70
CA ASP A 28 -10.20 -10.17 -12.72
C ASP A 28 -9.90 -10.67 -11.31
N CYS A 29 -9.23 -9.86 -10.48
CA CYS A 29 -9.02 -10.17 -9.06
C CYS A 29 -10.31 -10.47 -8.31
N TYR A 30 -11.30 -9.58 -8.40
CA TYR A 30 -12.55 -9.73 -7.65
C TYR A 30 -13.41 -10.93 -8.09
N ARG A 31 -13.20 -11.47 -9.30
CA ARG A 31 -13.81 -12.74 -9.71
C ARG A 31 -13.23 -13.94 -8.95
N HIS A 32 -12.01 -13.83 -8.42
CA HIS A 32 -11.30 -14.91 -7.72
C HIS A 32 -11.33 -14.76 -6.20
N PHE A 33 -11.57 -13.57 -5.65
CA PHE A 33 -11.52 -13.30 -4.20
C PHE A 33 -12.69 -13.83 -3.36
N GLY A 34 -13.67 -14.51 -3.97
CA GLY A 34 -14.78 -15.15 -3.26
C GLY A 34 -15.94 -14.21 -2.91
N THR A 35 -16.63 -14.45 -1.79
CA THR A 35 -17.96 -13.85 -1.49
C THR A 35 -17.95 -12.61 -0.62
N LYS A 36 -16.87 -12.33 0.12
CA LYS A 36 -16.73 -11.13 0.96
C LYS A 36 -16.00 -10.02 0.19
N ILE A 37 -16.66 -9.49 -0.83
CA ILE A 37 -16.11 -8.40 -1.65
C ILE A 37 -16.85 -7.08 -1.36
N PRO A 38 -16.17 -5.93 -1.41
CA PRO A 38 -16.82 -4.63 -1.26
C PRO A 38 -17.81 -4.37 -2.39
N TYR A 39 -18.81 -3.54 -2.13
CA TYR A 39 -19.81 -3.16 -3.15
C TYR A 39 -19.23 -2.24 -4.23
N LYS A 40 -18.22 -1.43 -3.87
CA LYS A 40 -17.52 -0.49 -4.75
C LYS A 40 -16.01 -0.53 -4.48
N VAL A 41 -15.22 -0.41 -5.53
CA VAL A 41 -13.82 0.01 -5.47
C VAL A 41 -13.60 1.15 -6.46
N GLU A 42 -12.88 2.18 -6.05
CA GLU A 42 -12.46 3.27 -6.93
C GLU A 42 -10.98 3.09 -7.30
N VAL A 43 -10.67 3.17 -8.58
CA VAL A 43 -9.29 3.13 -9.09
C VAL A 43 -8.94 4.50 -9.62
N LEU A 44 -8.08 5.22 -8.92
CA LEU A 44 -7.62 6.54 -9.32
C LEU A 44 -6.24 6.43 -9.97
N ILE A 45 -6.16 6.77 -11.25
CA ILE A 45 -4.93 6.73 -12.03
C ILE A 45 -4.44 8.16 -12.23
N VAL A 46 -3.28 8.48 -11.68
CA VAL A 46 -2.70 9.82 -11.73
C VAL A 46 -1.39 9.76 -12.51
N ASP A 47 -1.20 10.69 -13.43
CA ASP A 47 -0.08 10.65 -14.38
C ASP A 47 1.30 10.78 -13.74
N ARG A 48 1.49 11.69 -12.78
CA ARG A 48 2.77 12.07 -12.18
C ARG A 48 2.85 11.79 -10.69
N GLU A 49 4.04 11.50 -10.20
CA GLU A 49 4.31 11.28 -8.76
C GLU A 49 3.95 12.51 -7.93
N ASN A 50 4.35 13.71 -8.36
CA ASN A 50 4.03 14.95 -7.64
C ASN A 50 2.51 15.18 -7.53
N SER A 51 1.75 14.83 -8.56
CA SER A 51 0.28 14.92 -8.54
C SER A 51 -0.32 13.95 -7.53
N VAL A 52 0.20 12.73 -7.41
CA VAL A 52 -0.22 11.75 -6.38
C VAL A 52 0.11 12.27 -4.98
N LYS A 53 1.34 12.76 -4.76
CA LYS A 53 1.76 13.30 -3.46
C LYS A 53 0.88 14.47 -3.01
N ASN A 54 0.61 15.42 -3.92
CA ASN A 54 -0.26 16.56 -3.63
C ASN A 54 -1.69 16.12 -3.31
N LEU A 55 -2.24 15.18 -4.09
CA LEU A 55 -3.56 14.61 -3.83
C LEU A 55 -3.64 13.96 -2.46
N LEU A 56 -2.70 13.07 -2.11
CA LEU A 56 -2.69 12.38 -0.83
C LEU A 56 -2.55 13.36 0.33
N LYS A 57 -1.68 14.36 0.19
CA LYS A 57 -1.51 15.42 1.19
C LYS A 57 -2.80 16.21 1.42
N GLU A 58 -3.49 16.59 0.35
CA GLU A 58 -4.76 17.30 0.44
C GLU A 58 -5.87 16.43 1.06
N GLU A 59 -5.94 15.15 0.69
CA GLU A 59 -6.91 14.19 1.25
C GLU A 59 -6.68 13.94 2.75
N LYS A 60 -5.41 13.82 3.18
CA LYS A 60 -5.01 13.71 4.59
C LYS A 60 -5.37 14.98 5.35
N PHE A 61 -5.00 16.16 4.83
CA PHE A 61 -5.27 17.46 5.44
C PHE A 61 -6.78 17.69 5.67
N LYS A 62 -7.61 17.44 4.65
CA LYS A 62 -9.08 17.58 4.74
C LYS A 62 -9.72 16.70 5.82
N ARG A 63 -9.01 15.68 6.30
CA ARG A 63 -9.49 14.70 7.29
C ARG A 63 -8.75 14.77 8.62
N GLY A 64 -7.84 15.73 8.80
CA GLY A 64 -7.04 15.86 10.01
C GLY A 64 -6.07 14.69 10.24
N LEU A 65 -5.67 13.98 9.18
CA LEU A 65 -4.69 12.91 9.26
C LEU A 65 -3.27 13.49 9.24
N ALA A 66 -2.37 12.88 10.00
CA ALA A 66 -0.96 13.27 10.01
C ALA A 66 -0.30 13.03 8.65
N ASP A 67 0.64 13.91 8.29
CA ASP A 67 1.46 13.75 7.09
C ASP A 67 2.55 12.70 7.38
N SER A 68 2.33 11.46 6.95
CA SER A 68 3.34 10.41 6.96
C SER A 68 4.16 10.44 5.66
N THR A 69 5.48 10.22 5.78
CA THR A 69 6.40 9.98 4.67
C THR A 69 6.15 8.60 4.06
N ASP A 70 5.05 8.47 3.31
CA ASP A 70 4.83 7.32 2.43
C ASP A 70 5.60 7.57 1.13
N ASP A 71 6.92 7.35 1.16
CA ASP A 71 7.83 7.76 0.08
C ASP A 71 7.81 6.81 -1.14
N TRP A 72 7.15 5.66 -1.05
CA TRP A 72 7.09 4.68 -2.14
C TRP A 72 5.67 4.47 -2.67
N LEU A 73 5.35 5.13 -3.79
CA LEU A 73 3.99 5.18 -4.33
C LEU A 73 3.94 4.74 -5.80
N ILE A 74 4.21 3.47 -6.08
CA ILE A 74 3.82 2.87 -7.38
C ILE A 74 2.30 2.75 -7.42
N CYS A 75 1.75 2.07 -6.42
CA CYS A 75 0.33 1.98 -6.13
C CYS A 75 0.16 2.05 -4.61
N THR A 76 -0.98 2.54 -4.15
CA THR A 76 -1.36 2.55 -2.73
C THR A 76 -2.87 2.37 -2.62
N HIS A 77 -3.36 2.17 -1.40
CA HIS A 77 -4.78 2.03 -1.12
C HIS A 77 -5.21 2.82 0.11
N ASP A 78 -6.48 3.18 0.15
CA ASP A 78 -7.11 3.76 1.33
C ASP A 78 -8.61 3.41 1.39
N ALA A 79 -9.25 3.76 2.50
CA ALA A 79 -10.70 3.70 2.66
C ALA A 79 -11.27 4.99 3.27
N TRP A 80 -10.58 6.12 3.11
CA TRP A 80 -10.89 7.38 3.79
C TRP A 80 -12.21 8.03 3.36
N ARG A 81 -12.82 7.52 2.28
CA ARG A 81 -14.13 7.96 1.76
C ARG A 81 -15.27 6.98 2.08
N GLY A 82 -15.01 5.98 2.92
CA GLY A 82 -15.99 4.94 3.28
C GLY A 82 -16.12 3.80 2.25
N TYR A 83 -15.28 3.80 1.22
CA TYR A 83 -15.13 2.71 0.26
C TYR A 83 -13.65 2.54 -0.12
N PRO A 84 -13.22 1.32 -0.48
CA PRO A 84 -11.86 1.06 -0.94
C PRO A 84 -11.48 1.89 -2.16
N ARG A 85 -10.29 2.49 -2.10
CA ARG A 85 -9.66 3.18 -3.22
C ARG A 85 -8.28 2.61 -3.48
N ILE A 86 -7.96 2.44 -4.75
CA ILE A 86 -6.63 2.09 -5.23
C ILE A 86 -6.11 3.30 -6.01
N ILE A 87 -5.00 3.86 -5.57
CA ILE A 87 -4.38 5.04 -6.18
C ILE A 87 -3.10 4.57 -6.89
N VAL A 88 -3.02 4.85 -8.19
CA VAL A 88 -1.95 4.39 -9.07
C VAL A 88 -1.18 5.59 -9.58
N CYS A 89 0.13 5.63 -9.34
CA CYS A 89 1.03 6.56 -10.00
C CYS A 89 1.46 5.97 -11.35
N TYR A 90 0.93 6.49 -12.45
CA TYR A 90 1.20 5.94 -13.77
C TYR A 90 2.68 6.05 -14.17
N GLU A 91 3.30 7.21 -13.93
CA GLU A 91 4.74 7.45 -14.16
C GLU A 91 5.63 6.40 -13.49
N ARG A 92 5.30 5.99 -12.26
CA ARG A 92 6.05 4.95 -11.54
C ARG A 92 5.64 3.54 -11.97
N LEU A 93 4.36 3.31 -12.22
CA LEU A 93 3.89 2.01 -12.68
C LEU A 93 4.55 1.61 -13.99
N VAL A 94 4.73 2.53 -14.95
CA VAL A 94 5.31 2.19 -16.26
C VAL A 94 6.80 1.85 -16.23
N THR A 95 7.52 2.16 -15.15
CA THR A 95 8.94 1.76 -15.02
C THR A 95 9.08 0.27 -14.75
N LEU A 96 8.01 -0.39 -14.28
CA LEU A 96 8.00 -1.84 -14.05
C LEU A 96 7.82 -2.61 -15.35
N THR A 97 8.33 -3.85 -15.38
CA THR A 97 7.98 -4.78 -16.46
C THR A 97 6.48 -5.03 -16.49
N ARG A 98 5.94 -5.44 -17.65
CA ARG A 98 4.50 -5.69 -17.81
C ARG A 98 3.96 -6.67 -16.77
N LEU A 99 4.72 -7.71 -16.42
CA LEU A 99 4.29 -8.72 -15.46
C LEU A 99 4.30 -8.16 -14.02
N ALA A 100 5.32 -7.38 -13.65
CA ALA A 100 5.38 -6.69 -12.37
C ALA A 100 4.31 -5.61 -12.21
N ARG A 101 3.94 -4.88 -13.28
CA ARG A 101 2.80 -3.93 -13.26
C ARG A 101 1.49 -4.60 -12.89
N ILE A 102 1.21 -5.75 -13.50
CA ILE A 102 0.04 -6.54 -13.15
C ILE A 102 0.13 -6.94 -11.67
N GLY A 103 1.31 -7.38 -11.22
CA GLY A 103 1.58 -7.72 -9.83
C GLY A 103 1.24 -6.60 -8.86
N ALA A 104 1.77 -5.40 -9.09
CA ALA A 104 1.53 -4.20 -8.26
C ALA A 104 0.03 -3.87 -8.14
N VAL A 105 -0.68 -3.83 -9.27
CA VAL A 105 -2.13 -3.51 -9.28
C VAL A 105 -2.94 -4.59 -8.58
N ARG A 106 -2.60 -5.87 -8.80
CA ARG A 106 -3.27 -6.99 -8.11
C ARG A 106 -3.00 -6.95 -6.60
N HIS A 107 -1.79 -6.57 -6.19
CA HIS A 107 -1.40 -6.43 -4.78
C HIS A 107 -2.29 -5.44 -4.05
N GLU A 108 -2.42 -4.22 -4.58
CA GLU A 108 -3.32 -3.22 -4.02
C GLU A 108 -4.79 -3.62 -4.13
N THR A 109 -5.16 -4.41 -5.14
CA THR A 109 -6.52 -4.94 -5.23
C THR A 109 -6.81 -5.93 -4.10
N ALA A 110 -5.85 -6.77 -3.71
CA ALA A 110 -5.99 -7.66 -2.56
C ALA A 110 -6.12 -6.88 -1.24
N HIS A 111 -5.32 -5.83 -1.06
CA HIS A 111 -5.48 -4.89 0.06
C HIS A 111 -6.87 -4.27 0.09
N SER A 112 -7.39 -3.85 -1.07
CA SER A 112 -8.73 -3.27 -1.16
C SER A 112 -9.86 -4.25 -0.78
N ALA A 113 -9.61 -5.56 -0.90
CA ALA A 113 -10.57 -6.60 -0.54
C ALA A 113 -10.46 -7.02 0.94
N LEU A 114 -9.24 -7.06 1.49
CA LEU A 114 -8.98 -7.54 2.85
C LEU A 114 -9.02 -6.43 3.91
N HIS A 115 -8.42 -5.28 3.59
CA HIS A 115 -7.92 -4.31 4.58
C HIS A 115 -8.49 -2.90 4.44
N CYS A 116 -9.32 -2.64 3.42
CA CYS A 116 -9.92 -1.33 3.19
C CYS A 116 -11.25 -1.11 3.95
N SER A 117 -11.21 -1.32 5.27
CA SER A 117 -12.19 -0.79 6.22
C SER A 117 -11.49 0.07 7.27
N LEU A 118 -12.21 1.02 7.87
CA LEU A 118 -11.62 1.96 8.84
C LEU A 118 -11.00 1.27 10.05
N GLU A 119 -11.50 0.09 10.43
CA GLU A 119 -10.99 -0.68 11.57
C GLU A 119 -9.53 -1.11 11.39
N PHE A 120 -9.09 -1.36 10.15
CA PHE A 120 -7.68 -1.67 9.86
C PHE A 120 -6.76 -0.44 9.94
N SER A 121 -7.30 0.76 10.15
CA SER A 121 -6.52 1.97 10.44
C SER A 121 -6.49 2.31 11.93
N ILE A 122 -7.20 1.56 12.78
CA ILE A 122 -7.27 1.79 14.23
C ILE A 122 -6.39 0.76 14.94
N PHE A 123 -5.20 1.17 15.38
CA PHE A 123 -4.30 0.32 16.16
C PHE A 123 -4.23 0.77 17.60
N ARG A 124 -4.49 -0.15 18.52
CA ARG A 124 -4.17 0.02 19.94
C ARG A 124 -2.85 -0.67 20.22
N VAL A 125 -1.87 0.07 20.73
CA VAL A 125 -0.64 -0.51 21.26
C VAL A 125 -0.99 -1.50 22.38
N PRO A 126 -0.51 -2.76 22.37
CA PRO A 126 -0.72 -3.68 23.49
C PRO A 126 -0.06 -3.18 24.78
N ASP A 127 -0.64 -3.48 25.95
CA ASP A 127 -0.09 -3.04 27.25
C ASP A 127 1.32 -3.59 27.51
N GLU A 128 1.59 -4.82 27.06
CA GLU A 128 2.90 -5.45 27.13
C GLU A 128 3.94 -4.68 26.32
N CYS A 129 3.58 -4.22 25.11
CA CYS A 129 4.44 -3.39 24.27
C CYS A 129 4.70 -2.02 24.92
N ARG A 130 3.67 -1.38 25.51
CA ARG A 130 3.83 -0.12 26.27
C ARG A 130 4.80 -0.31 27.44
N HIS A 131 4.63 -1.38 28.22
CA HIS A 131 5.48 -1.66 29.37
C HIS A 131 6.93 -1.90 28.94
N ALA A 132 7.15 -2.72 27.90
CA ALA A 132 8.48 -2.97 27.35
C ALA A 132 9.14 -1.68 26.84
N ALA A 133 8.40 -0.82 26.14
CA ALA A 133 8.90 0.47 25.68
C ALA A 133 9.31 1.39 26.84
N MET A 134 8.52 1.46 27.91
CA MET A 134 8.85 2.21 29.11
C MET A 134 10.17 1.73 29.73
N VAL A 135 10.32 0.41 29.93
CA VAL A 135 11.55 -0.20 30.50
C VAL A 135 12.77 0.03 29.61
N LYS A 136 12.58 0.08 28.29
CA LYS A 136 13.66 0.29 27.31
C LYS A 136 13.88 1.76 26.92
N SER A 137 13.14 2.69 27.53
CA SER A 137 13.15 4.13 27.21
C SER A 137 12.91 4.42 25.72
N ILE A 138 11.95 3.70 25.13
CA ILE A 138 11.47 3.90 23.75
C ILE A 138 10.29 4.86 23.83
N ASP A 139 10.33 5.93 23.03
CA ASP A 139 9.25 6.91 22.98
C ASP A 139 7.99 6.28 22.37
N MET A 140 6.82 6.68 22.83
CA MET A 140 5.54 6.15 22.30
C MET A 140 5.40 6.36 20.79
N ALA A 141 5.84 7.50 20.26
CA ALA A 141 5.82 7.76 18.81
C ALA A 141 6.68 6.75 18.02
N VAL A 142 7.85 6.37 18.55
CA VAL A 142 8.72 5.36 17.94
C VAL A 142 8.04 3.99 17.99
N LEU A 143 7.42 3.64 19.11
CA LEU A 143 6.70 2.37 19.26
C LEU A 143 5.51 2.28 18.30
N GLU A 144 4.73 3.35 18.19
CA GLU A 144 3.58 3.43 17.27
C GLU A 144 4.03 3.28 15.81
N GLN A 145 5.14 3.92 15.43
CA GLN A 145 5.71 3.77 14.10
C GLN A 145 6.17 2.33 13.81
N VAL A 146 6.87 1.68 14.74
CA VAL A 146 7.29 0.28 14.58
C VAL A 146 6.09 -0.64 14.47
N LEU A 147 5.06 -0.45 15.30
CA LEU A 147 3.84 -1.26 15.23
C LEU A 147 3.08 -1.05 13.92
N TYR A 148 3.09 0.17 13.38
CA TYR A 148 2.56 0.45 12.05
C TYR A 148 3.30 -0.34 10.97
N HIS A 149 4.64 -0.33 10.96
CA HIS A 149 5.42 -1.08 9.98
C HIS A 149 5.21 -2.59 10.09
N VAL A 150 5.20 -3.15 11.31
CA VAL A 150 4.90 -4.57 11.53
C VAL A 150 3.48 -4.92 11.05
N SER A 151 2.50 -4.07 11.32
CA SER A 151 1.15 -4.25 10.80
C SER A 151 1.12 -4.23 9.28
N ALA A 152 1.82 -3.28 8.64
CA ALA A 152 1.92 -3.21 7.17
C ALA A 152 2.51 -4.51 6.59
N ALA A 153 3.59 -5.02 7.17
CA ALA A 153 4.21 -6.29 6.76
C ALA A 153 3.26 -7.50 6.89
N VAL A 154 2.48 -7.56 7.98
CA VAL A 154 1.45 -8.61 8.15
C VAL A 154 0.38 -8.51 7.07
N LYS A 155 -0.11 -7.29 6.79
CA LYS A 155 -1.11 -7.04 5.74
C LYS A 155 -0.60 -7.42 4.35
N ASP A 156 0.65 -7.07 4.02
CA ASP A 156 1.28 -7.43 2.74
C ASP A 156 1.43 -8.95 2.60
N CYS A 157 1.75 -9.65 3.70
CA CYS A 157 1.79 -11.11 3.71
C CYS A 157 0.41 -11.71 3.45
N GLU A 158 -0.65 -11.17 4.05
CA GLU A 158 -2.03 -11.62 3.85
C GLU A 158 -2.54 -11.33 2.42
N ALA A 159 -2.25 -10.14 1.88
CA ALA A 159 -2.55 -9.78 0.49
C ALA A 159 -1.86 -10.74 -0.49
N THR A 160 -0.57 -11.02 -0.27
CA THR A 160 0.20 -11.99 -1.07
C THR A 160 -0.40 -13.40 -0.99
N LYS A 161 -0.76 -13.86 0.22
CA LYS A 161 -1.41 -15.17 0.41
C LYS A 161 -2.73 -15.27 -0.34
N LEU A 162 -3.58 -14.24 -0.29
CA LEU A 162 -4.83 -14.20 -1.06
C LEU A 162 -4.57 -14.33 -2.56
N LEU A 163 -3.57 -13.62 -3.08
CA LEU A 163 -3.22 -13.64 -4.50
C LEU A 163 -2.66 -14.99 -4.94
N VAL A 164 -1.78 -15.60 -4.14
CA VAL A 164 -1.25 -16.94 -4.39
C VAL A 164 -2.37 -17.97 -4.38
N ASN A 165 -3.27 -17.92 -3.38
CA ASN A 165 -4.43 -18.81 -3.30
C ASN A 165 -5.43 -18.60 -4.46
N SER A 166 -5.41 -17.42 -5.07
CA SER A 166 -6.20 -17.08 -6.26
C SER A 166 -5.50 -17.43 -7.58
N GLY A 167 -4.31 -18.04 -7.53
CA GLY A 167 -3.54 -18.45 -8.71
C GLY A 167 -2.67 -17.36 -9.35
N PHE A 168 -2.55 -16.18 -8.74
CA PHE A 168 -1.79 -15.04 -9.27
C PHE A 168 -0.32 -15.07 -8.82
N ILE A 169 0.42 -16.11 -9.17
CA ILE A 169 1.77 -16.37 -8.64
C ILE A 169 2.85 -15.58 -9.40
N ASP A 170 2.96 -15.77 -10.71
CA ASP A 170 4.08 -15.23 -11.51
C ASP A 170 4.19 -13.71 -11.45
N CYS A 171 3.04 -13.01 -11.46
CA CYS A 171 3.03 -11.56 -11.37
C CYS A 171 3.48 -11.03 -9.99
N GLN A 172 3.23 -11.78 -8.92
CA GLN A 172 3.69 -11.39 -7.58
C GLN A 172 5.18 -11.64 -7.43
N PHE A 173 5.72 -12.72 -7.99
CA PHE A 173 7.16 -12.93 -8.06
C PHE A 173 7.87 -11.82 -8.85
N ALA A 174 7.37 -11.49 -10.05
CA ALA A 174 7.95 -10.42 -10.86
C ALA A 174 7.92 -9.07 -10.13
N PHE A 175 6.80 -8.74 -9.48
CA PHE A 175 6.68 -7.51 -8.71
C PHE A 175 7.62 -7.49 -7.49
N GLY A 176 7.72 -8.60 -6.75
CA GLY A 176 8.64 -8.71 -5.62
C GLY A 176 10.11 -8.55 -6.04
N LEU A 177 10.54 -9.20 -7.13
CA LEU A 177 11.92 -9.10 -7.62
C LEU A 177 12.30 -7.67 -8.03
N GLU A 178 11.37 -6.91 -8.62
CA GLU A 178 11.65 -5.52 -8.99
C GLU A 178 11.63 -4.57 -7.78
N THR A 179 10.84 -4.90 -6.75
CA THR A 179 10.68 -4.07 -5.54
C THR A 179 11.75 -4.33 -4.47
N LEU A 180 12.29 -5.55 -4.38
CA LEU A 180 13.32 -5.94 -3.41
C LEU A 180 14.74 -5.45 -3.76
N ASN A 181 14.89 -4.64 -4.80
CA ASN A 181 16.18 -4.08 -5.16
C ASN A 181 16.61 -3.01 -4.17
N ILE A 182 17.69 -3.28 -3.43
CA ILE A 182 18.30 -2.32 -2.49
C ILE A 182 18.78 -1.10 -3.28
N SER A 183 18.13 0.04 -3.06
CA SER A 183 18.49 1.31 -3.66
C SER A 183 19.70 1.95 -2.96
N GLU A 184 20.33 2.94 -3.60
CA GLU A 184 21.35 3.76 -2.93
C GLU A 184 20.75 4.55 -1.74
N GLN A 185 19.47 4.91 -1.83
CA GLN A 185 18.77 5.56 -0.73
C GLN A 185 18.65 4.61 0.48
N ASP A 186 18.36 3.32 0.26
CA ASP A 186 18.28 2.33 1.35
C ASP A 186 19.62 2.17 2.06
N LYS A 187 20.73 2.17 1.29
CA LYS A 187 22.09 2.14 1.84
C LYS A 187 22.41 3.38 2.67
N LEU A 188 21.99 4.57 2.21
CA LEU A 188 22.17 5.83 2.94
C LEU A 188 21.32 5.87 4.21
N ASN A 189 20.07 5.41 4.13
CA ASN A 189 19.16 5.29 5.26
C ASN A 189 19.75 4.34 6.33
N TRP A 190 20.25 3.17 5.93
CA TRP A 190 20.92 2.23 6.83
C TRP A 190 22.16 2.84 7.49
N LYS A 191 23.05 3.48 6.72
CA LYS A 191 24.25 4.14 7.28
C LYS A 191 23.89 5.18 8.33
N SER A 192 22.83 5.94 8.09
CA SER A 192 22.35 6.97 9.01
C SER A 192 21.69 6.37 10.26
N ALA A 193 20.99 5.25 10.11
CA ALA A 193 20.30 4.57 11.20
C ALA A 193 21.25 3.75 12.10
N ALA A 194 22.29 3.12 11.53
CA ALA A 194 23.12 2.13 12.21
C ALA A 194 23.78 2.63 13.51
N GLY A 195 24.13 3.92 13.58
CA GLY A 195 24.73 4.55 14.76
C GLY A 195 23.74 5.04 15.83
N ASN A 196 22.44 5.07 15.53
CA ASN A 196 21.40 5.59 16.43
C ASN A 196 20.39 4.48 16.76
N ARG A 197 20.35 4.06 18.03
CA ARG A 197 19.50 2.94 18.48
C ARG A 197 18.01 3.11 18.12
N LYS A 198 17.46 4.31 18.22
CA LYS A 198 16.05 4.58 17.90
C LYS A 198 15.82 4.51 16.39
N ALA A 199 16.68 5.16 15.61
CA ALA A 199 16.60 5.13 14.15
C ALA A 199 16.80 3.72 13.59
N ARG A 200 17.73 2.94 14.16
CA ARG A 200 17.96 1.54 13.82
C ARG A 200 16.73 0.68 14.10
N PHE A 201 16.09 0.85 15.25
CA PHE A 201 14.89 0.10 15.60
C PHE A 201 13.73 0.36 14.62
N ILE A 202 13.55 1.62 14.21
CA ILE A 202 12.58 1.98 13.16
C ILE A 202 12.97 1.34 11.83
N TYR A 203 14.22 1.49 11.40
CA TYR A 203 14.70 0.99 10.11
C TYR A 203 14.57 -0.53 9.99
N GLU A 204 14.93 -1.29 11.04
CA GLU A 204 14.82 -2.76 11.04
C GLU A 204 13.36 -3.25 11.05
N SER A 205 12.40 -2.36 11.32
CA SER A 205 10.97 -2.69 11.30
C SER A 205 10.25 -2.31 10.01
N ALA A 206 10.85 -1.43 9.19
CA ALA A 206 10.31 -0.90 7.94
C ALA A 206 10.54 -1.86 6.77
#